data_AF-A0A497S8B4-F1
#
_entry.id   AF-A0A497S8B4-F1
#
_cell.length_a   1.000
_cell.length_b   1.000
_cell.length_c   1.000
_cell.angle_alpha   90.00
_cell.angle_beta   90.00
_cell.angle_gamma   90.00
#
_symmetry.space_group_name_H-M   'P 1'
#
loop_
_entity.id
_entity.type
_entity.pdbx_description
1 polymer ?
#
loop_
_entity_poly.entity_id
_entity_poly.type
_entity_poly.pdbx_seq_one_letter_code
_entity_poly.pdbx_strand_id
1 'polypeptide(L)'
;MDLDEVIQKIDEKSEDYSIPTRIRNALKKVSAELKRDEQDLAVRVTSAIYELDDIVNDINIPLHAKTVIWDIISDLEAIREE
;
A
#
# COMPACT_ATOMS: atom_id res chain seq x y z
N MET A 1 0.52 10.37 -11.02
CA MET A 1 0.11 10.39 -9.60
C MET A 1 1.40 10.39 -8.85
N ASP A 2 1.60 11.36 -7.97
CA ASP A 2 2.90 11.51 -7.31
C ASP A 2 2.97 10.60 -6.07
N LEU A 3 4.18 10.22 -5.64
CA LEU A 3 4.38 9.35 -4.48
C LEU A 3 3.66 9.86 -3.22
N ASP A 4 3.70 11.17 -2.98
CA ASP A 4 3.05 11.79 -1.84
C ASP A 4 1.52 11.62 -1.86
N GLU A 5 0.91 11.64 -3.05
CA GLU A 5 -0.53 11.42 -3.22
C GLU A 5 -0.90 9.96 -2.87
N VAL A 6 -0.07 9.00 -3.31
CA VAL A 6 -0.25 7.58 -2.96
C VAL A 6 -0.08 7.35 -1.47
N ILE A 7 0.94 7.95 -0.86
CA ILE A 7 1.17 7.87 0.58
C ILE A 7 -0.03 8.42 1.36
N GLN A 8 -0.56 9.58 0.96
CA GLN A 8 -1.74 10.16 1.60
C GLN A 8 -2.95 9.23 1.47
N LYS A 9 -3.17 8.66 0.27
CA LYS A 9 -4.24 7.67 0.03
C LYS A 9 -4.08 6.45 0.95
N ILE A 10 -2.87 5.91 1.10
CA ILE A 10 -2.59 4.78 2.00
C ILE A 10 -2.91 5.17 3.46
N ASP A 11 -2.45 6.34 3.90
CA ASP A 11 -2.69 6.83 5.27
C ASP A 11 -4.19 6.97 5.56
N GLU A 12 -4.96 7.57 4.66
CA GLU A 12 -6.42 7.71 4.76
C GLU A 12 -7.11 6.34 4.87
N LYS A 13 -6.73 5.38 4.02
CA LYS A 13 -7.27 4.01 4.06
C LYS A 13 -6.86 3.26 5.32
N SER A 14 -5.70 3.57 5.89
CA SER A 14 -5.22 2.94 7.13
C SER A 14 -6.02 3.36 8.37
N GLU A 15 -6.77 4.46 8.29
CA GLU A 15 -7.67 4.94 9.34
C GLU A 15 -9.15 4.54 9.12
N ASP A 16 -9.45 3.84 8.02
CA ASP A 16 -10.80 3.35 7.74
C ASP A 16 -11.17 2.15 8.63
N TYR A 17 -11.98 2.39 9.65
CA TYR A 17 -12.44 1.37 10.60
C TYR A 17 -13.28 0.24 9.97
N SER A 18 -13.75 0.37 8.73
CA SER A 18 -14.41 -0.73 7.99
C SER A 18 -13.42 -1.79 7.50
N ILE A 19 -12.13 -1.47 7.45
CA ILE A 19 -11.05 -2.39 7.07
C ILE A 19 -10.53 -3.11 8.32
N PRO A 20 -10.34 -4.44 8.31
CA PRO A 20 -9.77 -5.17 9.46
C PRO A 20 -8.44 -4.60 9.97
N THR A 21 -8.26 -4.59 11.28
CA THR A 21 -7.06 -4.02 11.95
C THR A 21 -5.74 -4.57 11.41
N ARG A 22 -5.68 -5.86 11.07
CA ARG A 22 -4.48 -6.48 10.46
C ARG A 22 -4.05 -5.78 9.18
N ILE A 23 -5.02 -5.47 8.31
CA ILE A 23 -4.79 -4.83 7.02
C ILE A 23 -4.43 -3.36 7.22
N ARG A 24 -5.14 -2.65 8.12
CA ARG A 24 -4.80 -1.27 8.47
C ARG A 24 -3.36 -1.14 8.97
N ASN A 25 -2.91 -2.07 9.83
CA ASN A 25 -1.53 -2.08 10.31
C ASN A 25 -0.50 -2.30 9.19
N ALA A 26 -0.84 -3.14 8.21
CA ALA A 26 0.02 -3.35 7.06
C ALA A 26 0.09 -2.12 6.15
N LEU A 27 -1.04 -1.44 5.91
CA LEU A 27 -1.05 -0.15 5.20
C LEU A 27 -0.17 0.89 5.90
N LYS A 28 -0.23 0.98 7.24
CA LYS A 28 0.65 1.88 8.03
C LYS A 28 2.12 1.52 7.87
N LYS A 29 2.45 0.24 7.84
CA LYS A 29 3.83 -0.23 7.61
C LYS A 29 4.33 0.15 6.23
N VAL A 30 3.52 -0.07 5.19
CA VAL A 30 3.83 0.30 3.81
C VAL A 30 4.02 1.81 3.67
N SER A 31 3.11 2.62 4.23
CA SER A 31 3.25 4.09 4.26
C SER A 31 4.57 4.52 4.93
N ALA A 32 4.91 3.92 6.08
CA ALA A 32 6.17 4.22 6.76
C ALA A 32 7.41 3.83 5.95
N GLU A 33 7.35 2.72 5.21
CA GLU A 33 8.44 2.28 4.32
C GLU A 33 8.62 3.23 3.14
N LEU A 34 7.53 3.64 2.48
CA LEU A 34 7.57 4.59 1.37
C LEU A 34 8.14 5.95 1.79
N LYS A 35 7.91 6.39 3.04
CA LYS A 35 8.44 7.64 3.61
C LYS A 35 9.93 7.60 3.98
N ARG A 36 10.61 6.46 3.92
CA ARG A 36 12.03 6.36 4.30
C ARG A 36 12.95 6.90 3.21
N ASP A 37 13.79 7.89 3.52
CA ASP A 37 14.76 8.43 2.55
C ASP A 37 16.07 7.63 2.45
N GLU A 38 16.21 6.56 3.23
CA GLU A 38 17.45 5.75 3.30
C GLU A 38 17.63 4.82 2.09
N GLN A 39 16.58 4.58 1.29
CA GLN A 39 16.57 3.63 0.18
C GLN A 39 16.13 4.29 -1.12
N ASP A 40 16.63 3.74 -2.23
CA ASP A 40 16.17 4.13 -3.57
C ASP A 40 14.64 3.96 -3.69
N LEU A 41 14.00 4.90 -4.39
CA LEU A 41 12.55 4.91 -4.56
C LEU A 41 12.04 3.61 -5.19
N ALA A 42 12.72 3.09 -6.22
CA ALA A 42 12.30 1.87 -6.89
C ALA A 42 12.32 0.67 -5.95
N VAL A 43 13.29 0.62 -5.02
CA VAL A 43 13.41 -0.44 -4.01
C VAL A 43 12.26 -0.35 -3.01
N ARG A 44 11.93 0.86 -2.54
CA ARG A 44 10.81 1.08 -1.61
C ARG A 44 9.47 0.71 -2.22
N VAL A 45 9.22 1.18 -3.44
CA VAL A 45 7.99 0.90 -4.19
C VAL A 45 7.84 -0.59 -4.46
N THR A 46 8.91 -1.25 -4.89
CA THR A 46 8.91 -2.70 -5.12
C THR A 46 8.61 -3.48 -3.84
N SER A 47 9.23 -3.11 -2.72
CA SER A 47 9.01 -3.78 -1.43
C SER A 47 7.58 -3.56 -0.93
N ALA A 48 7.04 -2.35 -1.08
CA ALA A 48 5.65 -2.02 -0.78
C ALA A 48 4.66 -2.88 -1.61
N ILE A 49 4.89 -3.02 -2.91
CA ILE A 49 4.04 -3.85 -3.79
C ILE A 49 4.04 -5.30 -3.33
N TYR A 50 5.21 -5.87 -3.01
CA TYR A 50 5.30 -7.26 -2.52
C TYR A 50 4.52 -7.46 -1.22
N GLU A 51 4.65 -6.55 -0.26
CA GLU A 51 3.91 -6.64 1.00
C GLU A 51 2.39 -6.56 0.80
N LEU A 52 1.94 -5.69 -0.11
CA LEU A 52 0.53 -5.54 -0.43
C LEU A 52 -0.03 -6.77 -1.18
N ASP A 53 0.74 -7.35 -2.10
CA ASP A 53 0.34 -8.54 -2.85
C ASP A 53 0.16 -9.76 -1.94
N ASP A 54 1.07 -9.95 -0.97
CA ASP A 54 0.94 -10.99 0.06
C ASP A 54 -0.40 -10.88 0.84
N ILE A 55 -0.86 -9.66 1.10
CA ILE A 55 -2.14 -9.42 1.81
C ILE A 55 -3.33 -9.76 0.90
N VAL A 56 -3.27 -9.34 -0.36
CA VAL A 56 -4.31 -9.56 -1.37
C VAL A 56 -4.53 -11.05 -1.69
N ASN A 57 -3.47 -11.85 -1.54
CA ASN A 57 -3.49 -13.30 -1.73
C ASN A 57 -4.04 -14.07 -0.50
N ASP A 58 -4.32 -13.42 0.63
CA ASP A 58 -4.97 -14.05 1.78
C ASP A 58 -6.44 -14.41 1.46
N ILE A 59 -6.80 -15.69 1.60
CA ILE A 59 -8.17 -16.20 1.38
C ILE A 59 -9.22 -15.53 2.29
N ASN A 60 -8.81 -14.95 3.42
CA ASN A 60 -9.69 -14.31 4.39
C ASN A 60 -9.83 -12.80 4.18
N ILE A 61 -9.22 -12.23 3.13
CA ILE A 61 -9.32 -10.79 2.89
C ILE A 61 -10.75 -10.39 2.48
N PRO A 62 -11.36 -9.38 3.12
CA PRO A 62 -12.64 -8.84 2.66
C PRO A 62 -12.52 -8.23 1.26
N LEU A 63 -13.57 -8.39 0.44
CA LEU A 63 -13.58 -7.91 -0.95
C LEU A 63 -13.28 -6.41 -1.06
N HIS A 64 -13.87 -5.58 -0.20
CA HIS A 64 -13.66 -4.13 -0.24
C HIS A 64 -12.21 -3.75 0.08
N ALA A 65 -11.59 -4.43 1.06
CA ALA A 65 -10.18 -4.24 1.39
C ALA A 65 -9.28 -4.69 0.24
N LYS A 66 -9.62 -5.81 -0.42
CA LYS A 66 -8.90 -6.29 -1.61
C LYS A 66 -8.92 -5.24 -2.72
N THR A 67 -10.07 -4.66 -3.05
CA THR A 67 -10.17 -3.60 -4.07
C THR A 67 -9.32 -2.38 -3.72
N VAL A 68 -9.33 -1.95 -2.46
CA VAL A 68 -8.51 -0.82 -2.00
C VAL A 68 -7.02 -1.12 -2.19
N ILE A 69 -6.56 -2.31 -1.84
CA ILE A 69 -5.13 -2.65 -1.97
C ILE A 69 -4.73 -2.78 -3.44
N TRP A 70 -5.56 -3.38 -4.28
CA TRP A 70 -5.32 -3.47 -5.73
C TRP A 70 -5.13 -2.07 -6.36
N ASP A 71 -6.01 -1.15 -6.00
CA ASP A 71 -5.96 0.25 -6.45
C ASP A 71 -4.64 0.93 -6.04
N ILE A 72 -4.19 0.71 -4.79
CA ILE A 72 -2.89 1.21 -4.30
C ILE A 72 -1.71 0.55 -5.05
N ILE A 73 -1.76 -0.77 -5.31
CA ILE A 73 -0.72 -1.47 -6.06
C ILE A 73 -0.61 -0.88 -7.47
N SER A 74 -1.73 -0.67 -8.16
CA SER A 74 -1.73 -0.07 -9.50
C SER A 74 -1.10 1.33 -9.52
N ASP A 75 -1.37 2.16 -8.51
CA ASP A 75 -0.75 3.48 -8.40
C ASP A 75 0.77 3.39 -8.15
N LEU A 76 1.21 2.46 -7.29
CA LEU A 76 2.63 2.21 -7.02
C LEU A 76 3.35 1.66 -8.25
N GLU A 77 2.72 0.80 -9.03
CA GLU A 77 3.26 0.28 -10.28
C GLU A 77 3.44 1.38 -11.32
N ALA A 78 2.48 2.30 -11.43
CA ALA A 78 2.59 3.46 -12.31
C ALA A 78 3.79 4.35 -11.94
N ILE A 79 4.02 4.59 -10.64
CA ILE A 79 5.20 5.35 -10.16
C ILE A 79 6.52 4.64 -10.49
N ARG A 80 6.54 3.31 -10.46
CA ARG A 80 7.75 2.52 -10.76
C ARG A 80 8.11 2.53 -12.25
N GLU A 81 7.11 2.69 -13.13
CA GLU A 81 7.27 2.64 -14.59
C GLU A 81 7.57 4.01 -15.23
N GLU A 82 7.38 5.11 -14.50
CA GLU A 82 7.81 6.46 -14.87
C GLU A 82 9.32 6.69 -14.71
#